data_AF-A0ABD6QKE9-F1
#
_entry.id   AF-A0ABD6QKE9-F1
#
_cell.length_a   1.000
_cell.length_b   1.000
_cell.length_c   1.000
_cell.angle_alpha   90.00
_cell.angle_beta   90.00
_cell.angle_gamma   90.00
#
_symmetry.space_group_name_H-M   'P 1'
#
loop_
_entity.id
_entity.type
_entity.pdbx_description
1 polymer ?
#
loop_
_entity_poly.entity_id
_entity_poly.type
_entity_poly.pdbx_seq_one_letter_code
_entity_poly.pdbx_strand_id
1 'polypeptide(L)'
;MAFEDGYGSEFVYRQPRDEREVHLLLEAAWQDVFSAYACDGDDHWTLPLVREWWAERGRLLAWISTVEALWSEKDWDFLFPVLAYRTFITGGLETYLREYGFWLEHRRPRSRGEALPRISLAHTEFPPMVGGGHRRRPAFT
;
A
#
# COMPACT_ATOMS: atom_id res chain seq x y z
N MET A 1 4.06 -9.57 7.00
CA MET A 1 3.94 -10.82 6.22
C MET A 1 4.30 -10.44 4.79
N ALA A 2 5.30 -11.09 4.20
CA ALA A 2 5.86 -10.71 2.90
C ALA A 2 5.07 -11.37 1.75
N PHE A 3 5.10 -10.76 0.56
CA PHE A 3 4.54 -11.27 -0.68
C PHE A 3 5.59 -11.11 -1.78
N GLU A 4 5.75 -12.11 -2.65
CA GLU A 4 6.64 -12.10 -3.82
C GLU A 4 5.82 -11.95 -5.12
N ASP A 5 6.14 -10.97 -5.98
CA ASP A 5 5.50 -10.80 -7.28
C ASP A 5 6.09 -11.72 -8.37
N GLY A 6 5.51 -11.69 -9.58
CA GLY A 6 5.97 -12.51 -10.71
C GLY A 6 7.38 -12.20 -11.24
N TYR A 7 8.07 -11.20 -10.66
CA TYR A 7 9.47 -10.85 -10.95
C TYR A 7 10.41 -11.18 -9.79
N GLY A 8 9.91 -11.81 -8.73
CA GLY A 8 10.67 -12.12 -7.53
C GLY A 8 10.78 -10.95 -6.54
N SER A 9 9.92 -9.94 -6.67
CA SER A 9 9.96 -8.76 -5.79
C SER A 9 9.14 -9.04 -4.53
N GLU A 10 9.81 -9.10 -3.40
CA GLU A 10 9.14 -9.23 -2.11
C GLU A 10 8.74 -7.86 -1.52
N PHE A 11 7.56 -7.75 -0.91
CA PHE A 11 7.20 -6.60 -0.09
C PHE A 11 6.51 -6.96 1.23
N VAL A 12 6.82 -6.18 2.26
CA VAL A 12 6.18 -6.25 3.58
C VAL A 12 5.14 -5.15 3.68
N TYR A 13 3.85 -5.53 3.74
CA TYR A 13 2.76 -4.56 3.68
C TYR A 13 2.31 -3.98 5.03
N ARG A 14 2.87 -4.47 6.15
CA ARG A 14 2.68 -3.93 7.51
C ARG A 14 3.75 -4.43 8.46
N GLN A 15 3.98 -3.66 9.52
CA GLN A 15 4.83 -4.10 10.64
C GLN A 15 4.27 -5.40 11.31
N PRO A 16 5.17 -6.28 11.79
CA PRO A 16 4.81 -7.42 12.64
C PRO A 16 4.05 -7.00 13.90
N ARG A 17 3.10 -7.82 14.36
CA ARG A 17 2.28 -7.54 15.55
C ARG A 17 2.66 -8.36 16.78
N ASP A 18 3.38 -9.45 16.58
CA ASP A 18 3.77 -10.39 17.62
C ASP A 18 5.16 -10.97 17.34
N GLU A 19 5.71 -11.65 18.34
CA GLU A 19 7.05 -12.24 18.28
C GLU A 19 7.22 -13.23 17.12
N ARG A 20 6.15 -13.97 16.78
CA ARG A 20 6.19 -14.92 15.67
C ARG A 20 6.29 -14.20 14.33
N GLU A 21 5.48 -13.17 14.10
CA GLU A 21 5.56 -12.36 12.89
C GLU A 21 6.93 -11.64 12.77
N VAL A 22 7.53 -11.23 13.90
CA VAL A 22 8.89 -10.66 13.93
C VAL A 22 9.92 -11.71 13.52
N HIS A 23 9.84 -12.91 14.09
CA HIS A 23 10.75 -14.00 13.76
C HIS A 23 10.72 -14.34 12.27
N LEU A 24 9.53 -14.46 11.68
CA LEU A 24 9.37 -14.73 10.24
C LEU A 24 9.98 -13.62 9.38
N LEU A 25 9.86 -12.35 9.79
CA LEU A 25 10.46 -11.25 9.06
C LEU A 25 11.99 -11.25 9.13
N LEU A 26 12.55 -11.56 10.30
CA LEU A 26 14.00 -11.68 10.49
C LEU A 26 14.57 -12.88 9.73
N GLU A 27 13.86 -14.00 9.70
CA GLU A 27 14.24 -15.18 8.92
C GLU A 27 14.27 -14.84 7.42
N ALA A 28 13.25 -14.17 6.89
CA ALA A 28 13.22 -13.71 5.51
C ALA A 28 14.40 -12.77 5.19
N ALA A 29 14.63 -11.76 6.04
CA ALA A 29 15.75 -10.84 5.88
C ALA A 29 17.12 -11.53 5.98
N TRP A 30 17.25 -12.60 6.77
CA TRP A 30 18.48 -13.37 6.90
C TRP A 30 18.79 -14.23 5.65
N GLN A 31 17.76 -14.70 4.94
CA GLN A 31 17.92 -15.47 3.71
C GLN A 31 18.08 -14.58 2.46
N ASP A 32 17.78 -13.28 2.58
CA ASP A 32 17.85 -12.32 1.49
C ASP A 32 19.30 -11.95 1.13
N VAL A 33 19.76 -12.46 0.00
CA VAL A 33 21.10 -12.19 -0.54
C VAL A 33 21.26 -10.79 -1.13
N PHE A 34 20.16 -10.06 -1.36
CA PHE A 34 20.15 -8.75 -2.00
C PHE A 34 19.95 -7.59 -1.04
N SER A 35 19.75 -7.86 0.25
CA SER A 35 19.52 -6.84 1.29
C SER A 35 18.33 -5.91 0.99
N ALA A 36 17.32 -6.42 0.28
CA ALA A 36 16.03 -5.77 0.04
C ALA A 36 15.32 -5.34 1.34
N TYR A 37 15.58 -6.03 2.45
CA TYR A 37 15.05 -5.66 3.78
C TYR A 37 15.83 -4.54 4.49
N ALA A 38 17.01 -4.14 4.00
CA ALA A 38 17.85 -3.10 4.60
C ALA A 38 17.54 -1.68 4.08
N CYS A 39 16.34 -1.46 3.54
CA CYS A 39 15.96 -0.17 2.97
C CYS A 39 15.71 0.91 4.03
N ASP A 40 16.09 2.14 3.72
CA ASP A 40 15.89 3.36 4.50
C ASP A 40 14.51 3.99 4.24
N GLY A 41 13.48 3.17 4.00
CA GLY A 41 12.18 3.63 3.54
C GLY A 41 11.56 4.71 4.44
N ASP A 42 11.74 4.60 5.75
CA ASP A 42 11.25 5.59 6.72
C ASP A 42 11.92 6.97 6.59
N ASP A 43 13.07 7.07 5.95
CA ASP A 43 13.75 8.35 5.67
C ASP A 43 13.25 8.99 4.37
N HIS A 44 12.65 8.21 3.46
CA HIS A 44 12.14 8.69 2.17
C HIS A 44 10.62 8.86 2.12
N TRP A 45 9.88 8.05 2.87
CA TRP A 45 8.42 8.16 2.91
C TRP A 45 8.00 9.47 3.56
N THR A 46 7.04 10.15 2.93
CA THR A 46 6.42 11.36 3.45
C THR A 46 4.91 11.20 3.43
N LEU A 47 4.19 11.95 4.27
CA LEU A 47 2.73 11.93 4.28
C LEU A 47 2.12 12.23 2.88
N PRO A 48 2.65 13.18 2.08
CA PRO A 48 2.23 13.35 0.67
C PRO A 48 2.40 12.09 -0.18
N LEU A 49 3.56 11.44 -0.14
CA LEU A 49 3.80 10.21 -0.91
C LEU A 49 2.84 9.07 -0.48
N VAL A 50 2.58 8.95 0.82
CA VAL A 50 1.59 8.00 1.35
C VAL A 50 0.20 8.28 0.79
N ARG A 51 -0.21 9.56 0.69
CA ARG A 51 -1.51 9.94 0.10
C ARG A 51 -1.59 9.61 -1.37
N GLU A 52 -0.53 9.91 -2.14
CA GLU A 52 -0.45 9.60 -3.57
C GLU A 52 -0.56 8.09 -3.81
N TRP A 53 0.21 7.29 -3.06
CA TRP A 53 0.13 5.84 -3.13
C TRP A 53 -1.26 5.31 -2.76
N TRP A 54 -1.86 5.84 -1.67
CA TRP A 54 -3.19 5.44 -1.22
C TRP A 54 -4.30 5.78 -2.22
N ALA A 55 -4.16 6.88 -2.96
CA ALA A 55 -5.10 7.25 -4.02
C ALA A 55 -5.11 6.22 -5.17
N GLU A 56 -3.96 5.63 -5.47
CA GLU A 56 -3.77 4.63 -6.53
C GLU A 56 -4.09 3.18 -6.08
N ARG A 57 -4.55 2.97 -4.83
CA ARG A 57 -4.83 1.61 -4.30
C ARG A 57 -5.84 0.81 -5.14
N GLY A 58 -6.70 1.49 -5.90
CA GLY A 58 -7.64 0.84 -6.82
C GLY A 58 -6.91 -0.02 -7.88
N ARG A 59 -5.74 0.43 -8.36
CA ARG A 59 -4.89 -0.33 -9.28
C ARG A 59 -4.41 -1.64 -8.65
N LEU A 60 -4.01 -1.58 -7.39
CA LEU A 60 -3.57 -2.75 -6.62
C LEU A 60 -4.71 -3.74 -6.40
N LEU A 61 -5.91 -3.26 -6.03
CA LEU A 61 -7.10 -4.11 -5.88
C LEU A 61 -7.53 -4.77 -7.19
N ALA A 62 -7.38 -4.07 -8.33
CA ALA A 62 -7.64 -4.64 -9.64
C ALA A 62 -6.64 -5.75 -10.00
N TRP A 63 -5.35 -5.54 -9.70
CA TRP A 63 -4.33 -6.58 -9.87
C TRP A 63 -4.60 -7.79 -8.97
N ILE A 64 -4.90 -7.59 -7.69
CA ILE A 64 -5.30 -8.67 -6.76
C ILE A 64 -6.47 -9.47 -7.34
N SER A 65 -7.50 -8.79 -7.84
CA SER A 65 -8.66 -9.46 -8.43
C SER A 65 -8.33 -10.27 -9.68
N THR A 66 -7.29 -9.86 -10.43
CA THR A 66 -6.78 -10.62 -11.58
C THR A 66 -6.05 -11.89 -11.12
N VAL A 67 -5.21 -11.77 -10.08
CA VAL A 67 -4.51 -12.93 -9.48
C VAL A 67 -5.51 -13.94 -8.92
N GLU A 68 -6.52 -13.48 -8.17
CA GLU A 68 -7.60 -14.31 -7.62
C GLU A 68 -8.35 -15.11 -8.69
N ALA A 69 -8.54 -14.53 -9.89
CA ALA A 69 -9.25 -15.20 -10.97
C ALA A 69 -8.39 -16.23 -11.74
N LEU A 70 -7.06 -16.10 -11.68
CA LEU A 70 -6.13 -16.94 -12.43
C LEU A 70 -5.69 -18.17 -11.66
N TRP A 71 -5.66 -18.11 -10.33
CA TRP A 71 -5.07 -19.16 -9.49
C TRP A 71 -6.12 -20.07 -8.85
N SER A 72 -5.74 -21.32 -8.64
CA SER A 72 -6.61 -22.37 -8.12
C SER A 72 -6.31 -22.64 -6.63
N GLU A 73 -7.15 -23.47 -5.98
CA GLU A 73 -6.88 -23.94 -4.61
C GLU A 73 -5.55 -24.69 -4.47
N LYS A 74 -4.98 -25.21 -5.56
CA LYS A 74 -3.66 -25.87 -5.54
C LYS A 74 -2.51 -24.88 -5.35
N ASP A 75 -2.77 -23.60 -5.57
CA ASP A 75 -1.81 -22.50 -5.47
C ASP A 75 -1.97 -21.75 -4.13
N TRP A 76 -2.54 -22.41 -3.12
CA TRP A 76 -2.96 -21.79 -1.87
C TRP A 76 -1.84 -21.05 -1.13
N ASP A 77 -0.63 -21.59 -1.15
CA ASP A 77 0.52 -20.95 -0.49
C ASP A 77 0.87 -19.58 -1.10
N PHE A 78 0.57 -19.38 -2.39
CA PHE A 78 0.73 -18.10 -3.07
C PHE A 78 -0.53 -17.22 -2.97
N LEU A 79 -1.71 -17.84 -2.97
CA LEU A 79 -2.99 -17.11 -2.94
C LEU A 79 -3.31 -16.55 -1.54
N PHE A 80 -2.97 -17.27 -0.47
CA PHE A 80 -3.29 -16.88 0.90
C PHE A 80 -2.72 -15.50 1.28
N PRO A 81 -1.43 -15.17 1.04
CA PRO A 81 -0.89 -13.84 1.32
C PRO A 81 -1.59 -12.73 0.54
N VAL A 82 -1.97 -13.00 -0.72
CA VAL A 82 -2.70 -12.04 -1.58
C VAL A 82 -4.09 -11.74 -1.00
N LEU A 83 -4.83 -12.78 -0.59
CA LEU A 83 -6.13 -12.63 0.05
C LEU A 83 -6.02 -11.90 1.39
N ALA A 84 -5.01 -12.24 2.21
CA ALA A 84 -4.74 -11.56 3.46
C ALA A 84 -4.42 -10.07 3.24
N TYR A 85 -3.68 -9.75 2.18
CA TYR A 85 -3.39 -8.37 1.81
C TYR A 85 -4.64 -7.64 1.33
N ARG A 86 -5.50 -8.27 0.52
CA ARG A 86 -6.81 -7.72 0.12
C ARG A 86 -7.65 -7.32 1.33
N THR A 87 -7.80 -8.24 2.30
CA THR A 87 -8.54 -7.99 3.53
C THR A 87 -7.92 -6.81 4.31
N PHE A 88 -6.60 -6.72 4.34
CA PHE A 88 -5.94 -5.62 5.01
C PHE A 88 -6.15 -4.28 4.30
N ILE A 89 -5.99 -4.21 2.96
CA ILE A 89 -6.21 -2.98 2.18
C ILE A 89 -7.62 -2.43 2.38
N THR A 90 -8.63 -3.31 2.40
CA THR A 90 -10.04 -2.90 2.48
C THR A 90 -10.54 -2.65 3.90
N GLY A 91 -9.89 -3.22 4.93
CA GLY A 91 -10.38 -3.17 6.31
C GLY A 91 -9.48 -2.49 7.34
N GLY A 92 -8.15 -2.47 7.14
CA GLY A 92 -7.19 -2.06 8.17
C GLY A 92 -6.13 -1.07 7.72
N LEU A 93 -5.79 -1.07 6.44
CA LEU A 93 -4.65 -0.32 5.91
C LEU A 93 -4.85 1.19 6.02
N GLU A 94 -6.07 1.71 5.85
CA GLU A 94 -6.30 3.15 6.00
C GLU A 94 -5.93 3.63 7.41
N THR A 95 -6.41 2.94 8.45
CA THR A 95 -6.08 3.26 9.84
C THR A 95 -4.59 3.15 10.09
N TYR A 96 -3.96 2.09 9.58
CA TYR A 96 -2.52 1.87 9.70
C TYR A 96 -1.71 3.01 9.07
N LEU A 97 -2.04 3.41 7.83
CA LEU A 97 -1.36 4.48 7.12
C LEU A 97 -1.56 5.85 7.77
N ARG A 98 -2.67 6.06 8.48
CA ARG A 98 -2.87 7.28 9.27
C ARG A 98 -1.94 7.33 10.48
N GLU A 99 -1.82 6.23 11.22
CA GLU A 99 -0.86 6.11 12.33
C GLU A 99 0.59 6.24 11.83
N TYR A 100 0.92 5.59 10.70
CA TYR A 100 2.22 5.74 10.06
C TYR A 100 2.48 7.17 9.58
N GLY A 101 1.48 7.82 8.99
CA GLY A 101 1.55 9.22 8.58
C GLY A 101 1.83 10.16 9.76
N PHE A 102 1.22 9.90 10.92
CA PHE A 102 1.56 10.64 12.14
C PHE A 102 3.01 10.42 12.54
N TRP A 103 3.49 9.17 12.51
CA TRP A 103 4.88 8.84 12.82
C TRP A 103 5.86 9.49 11.85
N LEU A 104 5.57 9.55 10.55
CA LEU A 104 6.44 10.22 9.56
C LEU A 104 6.66 11.70 9.89
N GLU A 105 5.61 12.39 10.36
CA GLU A 105 5.66 13.81 10.71
C GLU A 105 6.32 14.08 12.07
N HIS A 106 6.16 13.18 13.04
CA HIS A 106 6.56 13.43 14.44
C HIS A 106 7.72 12.55 14.94
N ARG A 107 8.08 11.52 14.18
CA ARG A 107 9.07 10.47 14.52
C ARG A 107 8.82 9.82 15.87
N ARG A 108 7.56 9.67 16.23
CA ARG A 108 7.08 8.96 17.43
C ARG A 108 5.67 8.41 17.23
N PRO A 109 5.28 7.37 18.00
CA PRO A 109 3.89 6.95 18.05
C PRO A 109 2.96 8.06 18.54
N ARG A 110 1.70 7.96 18.12
CA ARG A 110 0.62 8.82 18.58
C ARG A 110 0.27 8.56 20.05
N SER A 111 0.04 9.62 20.81
CA SER A 111 -0.54 9.57 22.16
C SER A 111 -2.07 9.58 22.11
N ARG A 112 -2.71 9.09 23.18
CA ARG A 112 -4.17 9.11 23.29
C ARG A 112 -4.69 10.55 23.20
N GLY A 113 -5.59 10.79 22.25
CA GLY A 113 -6.24 12.10 22.04
C GLY A 113 -5.64 12.94 20.92
N GLU A 114 -4.47 12.59 20.39
CA GLU A 114 -3.90 13.28 19.24
C GLU A 114 -4.66 12.94 17.95
N ALA A 115 -4.84 13.94 17.08
CA ALA A 115 -5.51 13.76 15.82
C ALA A 115 -4.59 13.06 14.81
N LEU A 116 -5.16 12.07 14.11
CA LEU A 116 -4.47 11.40 13.01
C LEU A 116 -4.64 12.16 11.69
N PRO A 117 -3.61 12.24 10.85
CA PRO A 117 -3.72 12.86 9.54
C PRO A 117 -4.80 12.17 8.70
N ARG A 118 -5.42 12.93 7.80
CA ARG A 118 -6.26 12.36 6.74
C ARG A 118 -5.38 11.91 5.59
N ILE A 119 -5.64 10.72 5.07
CA ILE A 119 -4.92 10.20 3.90
C ILE A 119 -5.83 10.04 2.68
N SER A 120 -7.14 9.96 2.90
CA SER A 120 -8.14 10.11 1.85
C SER A 120 -8.42 11.60 1.64
N LEU A 121 -8.27 12.09 0.41
CA LEU A 121 -8.82 13.40 0.04
C LEU A 121 -10.34 13.30 0.16
N ALA A 122 -10.98 14.34 0.71
CA ALA A 122 -12.44 14.43 0.62
C ALA A 122 -12.82 14.29 -0.86
N HIS A 123 -13.81 13.45 -1.17
CA HIS A 123 -14.40 13.37 -2.50
C HIS A 123 -14.67 14.81 -2.96
N THR A 124 -13.82 15.34 -3.84
CA THR A 124 -14.18 16.53 -4.57
C THR A 124 -15.15 16.01 -5.59
N GLU A 125 -16.45 16.20 -5.32
CA GLU A 125 -17.48 16.00 -6.33
C GLU A 125 -17.06 16.81 -7.55
N PHE A 126 -16.63 16.12 -8.60
CA PHE A 126 -16.50 16.75 -9.90
C PHE A 126 -17.92 17.11 -10.33
N PRO A 127 -18.24 18.40 -10.56
CA PRO A 127 -19.53 18.75 -11.11
C PRO A 127 -19.72 18.00 -12.43
N PRO A 128 -20.95 17.53 -12.76
CA PRO A 128 -21.18 16.84 -14.01
C PRO A 128 -20.70 17.72 -15.16
N MET A 129 -19.86 17.16 -16.02
CA MET A 129 -19.39 17.82 -17.24
C MET A 129 -20.61 18.15 -18.10
N VAL A 130 -21.10 19.38 -18.00
CA VAL A 130 -22.09 19.92 -18.92
C VAL A 130 -21.42 19.98 -20.29
N GLY A 131 -21.87 19.13 -21.21
CA GLY A 131 -21.37 19.08 -22.57
C GLY A 131 -21.45 20.45 -23.24
N GLY A 132 -20.31 20.94 -23.74
CA GLY A 132 -20.25 22.25 -24.37
C GLY A 132 -18.92 22.52 -25.07
N GLY A 133 -18.91 22.27 -26.39
CA GLY A 133 -18.13 23.08 -27.33
C GLY A 133 -16.73 22.59 -27.67
N HIS A 134 -16.60 22.06 -28.89
CA HIS A 134 -15.35 21.95 -29.64
C HIS A 134 -14.45 23.18 -29.47
N ARG A 135 -13.23 22.98 -28.95
CA ARG A 135 -12.08 23.83 -29.30
C ARG A 135 -10.90 22.95 -29.69
N ARG A 136 -10.39 23.23 -30.89
CA ARG A 136 -9.30 22.53 -31.57
C ARG A 136 -7.99 22.68 -30.77
N ARG A 137 -7.20 21.60 -30.71
CA ARG A 137 -5.81 21.63 -30.23
C ARG A 137 -4.92 22.28 -31.30
N PRO A 138 -3.96 23.15 -30.96
CA PRO A 138 -2.90 23.52 -31.88
C PRO A 138 -1.84 22.40 -31.93
N ALA A 139 -1.36 22.12 -33.13
CA ALA A 139 -0.20 21.26 -33.37
C ALA A 139 1.08 22.01 -33.01
N PHE A 140 2.02 21.34 -32.36
CA PHE A 140 3.40 21.79 -32.27
C PHE A 140 4.27 20.90 -33.15
N THR A 141 5.00 21.55 -34.05
CA THR A 141 6.07 21.05 -34.92
C THR A 141 7.27 20.55 -34.13
#